data_AF-A0A8T3M8V8-F1
#
_entry.id   AF-A0A8T3M8V8-F1
#
_cell.length_a   1.000
_cell.length_b   1.000
_cell.length_c   1.000
_cell.angle_alpha   90.00
_cell.angle_beta   90.00
_cell.angle_gamma   90.00
#
_symmetry.space_group_name_H-M   'P 1'
#
loop_
_entity.id
_entity.type
_entity.pdbx_description
1 polymer ?
#
loop_
_entity_poly.entity_id
_entity_poly.type
_entity_poly.pdbx_seq_one_letter_code
_entity_poly.pdbx_strand_id
1 'polypeptide(L)'
;MSTNIRVILEIGKKRRVVAGAIDWPGLDRAGNSEAEALAKLSSYLPRYAGVAERAGMTHEFARSSELEVIERVPGSSSTDYFGIAHVPSEFERDVLPAKDIDRRLDLLCACWAYFDDVAARVSEALRLGPRGGGWTRDEIIRHVHVNEPEQFSRKIEVRTPRDVMLTPEGRATHRQRYTDAIRAYNAEGKIAGRTWPIQFLLRRTAHHVMDHAWEMEDRDLAA
;
A
#
# COMPACT_ATOMS: atom_id res chain seq x y z
N MET A 1 17.01 10.86 17.33
CA MET A 1 16.39 9.56 16.98
C MET A 1 16.62 9.35 15.51
N SER A 2 17.08 8.17 15.10
CA SER A 2 17.29 7.82 13.70
C SER A 2 16.06 8.23 12.88
N THR A 3 16.27 9.01 11.82
CA THR A 3 15.21 9.42 10.88
C THR A 3 15.01 8.39 9.78
N ASN A 4 15.65 7.22 9.87
CA ASN A 4 15.67 6.21 8.81
C ASN A 4 14.28 5.67 8.49
N ILE A 5 14.11 5.22 7.24
CA ILE A 5 12.95 4.48 6.79
C ILE A 5 13.13 3.04 7.28
N ARG A 6 12.33 2.63 8.26
CA ARG A 6 12.33 1.26 8.75
C ARG A 6 11.66 0.32 7.74
N VAL A 7 12.38 -0.71 7.34
CA VAL A 7 12.00 -1.64 6.28
C VAL A 7 11.92 -3.07 6.83
N ILE A 8 10.84 -3.76 6.49
CA ILE A 8 10.69 -5.21 6.66
C ILE A 8 11.06 -5.88 5.33
N LEU A 9 11.84 -6.96 5.38
CA LEU A 9 12.10 -7.82 4.23
C LEU A 9 11.31 -9.13 4.36
N GLU A 10 10.36 -9.36 3.47
CA GLU A 10 9.66 -10.65 3.33
C GLU A 10 10.38 -11.50 2.27
N ILE A 11 11.01 -12.59 2.70
CA ILE A 11 11.92 -13.41 1.90
C ILE A 11 11.18 -14.63 1.35
N GLY A 12 10.82 -14.60 0.07
CA GLY A 12 10.21 -15.71 -0.64
C GLY A 12 11.12 -16.95 -0.66
N LYS A 13 10.50 -18.14 -0.72
CA LYS A 13 11.21 -19.42 -0.66
C LYS A 13 11.97 -19.74 -1.94
N LYS A 14 11.61 -19.11 -3.07
CA LYS A 14 12.16 -19.44 -4.38
C LYS A 14 13.06 -18.33 -4.91
N ARG A 15 12.52 -17.11 -5.05
CA ARG A 15 13.20 -16.11 -5.89
C ARG A 15 12.94 -14.65 -5.55
N ARG A 16 11.92 -14.29 -4.78
CA ARG A 16 11.55 -12.88 -4.58
C ARG A 16 11.70 -12.45 -3.15
N VAL A 17 12.19 -11.23 -2.95
CA VAL A 17 12.18 -10.51 -1.69
C VAL A 17 11.30 -9.29 -1.86
N VAL A 18 10.45 -8.99 -0.87
CA VAL A 18 9.66 -7.77 -0.82
C VAL A 18 10.18 -6.91 0.32
N ALA A 19 10.61 -5.70 0.02
CA ALA A 19 10.95 -4.67 0.99
C ALA A 19 9.71 -3.80 1.22
N GLY A 20 9.27 -3.61 2.46
CA GLY A 20 8.12 -2.77 2.82
C GLY A 20 8.47 -1.76 3.90
N ALA A 21 8.25 -0.47 3.64
CA ALA A 21 8.47 0.59 4.61
C ALA A 21 7.33 0.63 5.64
N ILE A 22 7.61 0.27 6.88
CA ILE A 22 6.56 0.10 7.91
C ILE A 22 5.90 1.44 8.29
N ASP A 23 6.66 2.53 8.32
CA ASP A 23 6.19 3.87 8.72
C ASP A 23 5.67 4.71 7.54
N TRP A 24 5.88 4.22 6.33
CA TRP A 24 5.42 4.84 5.08
C TRP A 24 4.57 3.84 4.27
N PRO A 25 3.37 3.47 4.77
CA PRO A 25 2.43 2.58 4.10
C PRO A 25 2.28 2.86 2.59
N GLY A 26 2.30 1.81 1.79
CA GLY A 26 2.20 1.90 0.33
C GLY A 26 3.55 1.90 -0.39
N LEU A 27 4.65 2.18 0.33
CA LEU A 27 6.00 2.07 -0.18
C LEU A 27 6.56 0.65 0.08
N ASP A 28 6.21 -0.28 -0.80
CA ASP A 28 6.82 -1.60 -0.84
C ASP A 28 7.33 -1.91 -2.25
N ARG A 29 8.45 -2.62 -2.38
CA ARG A 29 9.01 -3.05 -3.67
C ARG A 29 9.60 -4.44 -3.61
N ALA A 30 9.35 -5.20 -4.66
CA ALA A 30 9.91 -6.53 -4.85
C ALA A 30 11.16 -6.51 -5.75
N GLY A 31 12.12 -7.36 -5.41
CA GLY A 31 13.30 -7.70 -6.22
C GLY A 31 13.60 -9.19 -6.14
N ASN A 32 14.57 -9.67 -6.91
CA ASN A 32 15.01 -11.07 -6.88
C ASN A 32 16.08 -11.34 -5.80
N SER A 33 16.44 -10.30 -5.03
CA SER A 33 17.34 -10.36 -3.87
C SER A 33 17.00 -9.24 -2.89
N GLU A 34 17.53 -9.30 -1.66
CA GLU A 34 17.40 -8.20 -0.69
C GLU A 34 17.94 -6.89 -1.26
N ALA A 35 19.13 -6.93 -1.87
CA ALA A 35 19.78 -5.76 -2.46
C ALA A 35 18.94 -5.14 -3.58
N GLU A 36 18.38 -5.97 -4.48
CA GLU A 36 17.51 -5.50 -5.55
C GLU A 36 16.20 -4.92 -5.01
N ALA A 37 15.59 -5.56 -4.01
CA ALA A 37 14.35 -5.06 -3.40
C ALA A 37 14.57 -3.70 -2.72
N LEU A 38 15.66 -3.55 -1.95
CA LEU A 38 16.01 -2.29 -1.29
C LEU A 38 16.39 -1.20 -2.30
N ALA A 39 17.17 -1.52 -3.34
CA ALA A 39 17.52 -0.57 -4.39
C ALA A 39 16.27 -0.08 -5.13
N LYS A 40 15.32 -0.99 -5.42
CA LYS A 40 14.05 -0.62 -6.05
C LYS A 40 13.14 0.18 -5.11
N LEU A 41 13.10 -0.13 -3.81
CA LEU A 41 12.37 0.69 -2.84
C LEU A 41 12.95 2.11 -2.79
N SER A 42 14.27 2.23 -2.73
CA SER A 42 14.98 3.52 -2.73
C SER A 42 14.70 4.34 -4.00
N SER A 43 14.69 3.72 -5.18
CA SER A 43 14.38 4.43 -6.43
C SER A 43 12.94 4.95 -6.52
N TYR A 44 12.04 4.46 -5.66
CA TYR A 44 10.66 4.92 -5.57
C TYR A 44 10.42 5.99 -4.51
N LEU A 45 11.41 6.33 -3.68
CA LEU A 45 11.30 7.42 -2.71
C LEU A 45 10.88 8.76 -3.34
N PRO A 46 11.44 9.19 -4.50
CA PRO A 46 11.00 10.43 -5.13
C PRO A 46 9.52 10.42 -5.55
N ARG A 47 8.99 9.27 -5.99
CA ARG A 47 7.56 9.15 -6.32
C ARG A 47 6.68 9.19 -5.08
N TYR A 48 7.12 8.54 -4.01
CA TYR A 48 6.39 8.54 -2.73
C TYR A 48 6.36 9.92 -2.07
N ALA A 49 7.28 10.84 -2.42
CA ALA A 49 7.24 12.22 -1.95
C ALA A 49 5.89 12.91 -2.23
N GLY A 50 5.21 12.57 -3.34
CA GLY A 50 3.87 13.09 -3.63
C GLY A 50 2.78 12.58 -2.68
N VAL A 51 2.94 11.38 -2.10
CA VAL A 51 2.06 10.89 -1.03
C VAL A 51 2.37 11.63 0.27
N ALA A 52 3.65 11.77 0.61
CA ALA A 52 4.06 12.50 1.81
C ALA A 52 3.59 13.97 1.79
N GLU A 53 3.64 14.63 0.64
CA GLU A 53 3.12 15.99 0.45
C GLU A 53 1.61 16.07 0.71
N ARG A 54 0.83 15.17 0.10
CA ARG A 54 -0.62 15.09 0.29
C ARG A 54 -1.02 14.82 1.75
N ALA A 55 -0.16 14.14 2.51
CA ALA A 55 -0.33 13.90 3.93
C ALA A 55 0.21 15.03 4.83
N GLY A 56 0.81 16.10 4.28
CA GLY A 56 1.43 17.17 5.05
C GLY A 56 2.75 16.79 5.74
N MET A 57 3.43 15.75 5.25
CA MET A 57 4.59 15.11 5.89
C MET A 57 5.89 15.29 5.09
N THR A 58 5.96 16.24 4.14
CA THR A 58 7.12 16.49 3.28
C THR A 58 8.43 16.61 4.06
N HIS A 59 8.46 17.42 5.12
CA HIS A 59 9.66 17.64 5.94
C HIS A 59 10.06 16.42 6.78
N GLU A 60 9.09 15.59 7.17
CA GLU A 60 9.40 14.34 7.87
C GLU A 60 10.03 13.35 6.89
N PHE A 61 9.40 13.16 5.73
CA PHE A 61 9.87 12.25 4.70
C PHE A 61 11.25 12.65 4.15
N ALA A 62 11.49 13.93 3.89
CA ALA A 62 12.77 14.41 3.36
C ALA A 62 13.94 14.22 4.35
N ARG A 63 13.68 14.15 5.66
CA ARG A 63 14.71 13.83 6.67
C ARG A 63 15.01 12.34 6.74
N SER A 64 14.16 11.49 6.17
CA SER A 64 14.32 10.05 6.10
C SER A 64 15.10 9.64 4.86
N SER A 65 16.43 9.67 4.95
CA SER A 65 17.30 9.47 3.79
C SER A 65 17.81 8.03 3.62
N GLU A 66 17.82 7.22 4.67
CA GLU A 66 18.42 5.88 4.64
C GLU A 66 17.40 4.78 4.97
N LEU A 67 17.56 3.63 4.31
CA LEU A 67 16.76 2.44 4.58
C LEU A 67 17.41 1.63 5.70
N GLU A 68 16.64 1.33 6.74
CA GLU A 68 17.06 0.51 7.86
C GLU A 68 16.25 -0.79 7.87
N VAL A 69 16.90 -1.93 7.62
CA VAL A 69 16.22 -3.22 7.71
C VAL A 69 16.04 -3.60 9.17
N ILE A 70 14.80 -3.55 9.66
CA ILE A 70 14.46 -3.85 11.05
C ILE A 70 14.01 -5.30 11.27
N GLU A 71 13.60 -5.99 10.20
CA GLU A 71 13.13 -7.36 10.29
C GLU A 71 13.30 -8.10 8.96
N ARG A 72 13.58 -9.41 9.04
CA ARG A 72 13.55 -10.36 7.94
C ARG A 72 12.57 -11.47 8.30
N VAL A 73 11.52 -11.65 7.51
CA VAL A 73 10.48 -12.67 7.75
C VAL A 73 10.39 -13.66 6.59
N PRO A 74 10.14 -14.96 6.86
CA PRO A 74 9.86 -15.92 5.79
C PRO A 74 8.60 -15.53 5.01
N GLY A 75 8.71 -15.49 3.69
CA GLY A 75 7.62 -15.15 2.79
C GLY A 75 6.64 -16.30 2.55
N SER A 76 5.51 -15.90 1.96
CA SER A 76 4.44 -16.78 1.51
C SER A 76 4.54 -17.09 0.01
N SER A 77 3.59 -17.86 -0.51
CA SER A 77 3.43 -18.00 -1.96
C SER A 77 3.18 -16.65 -2.64
N SER A 78 2.45 -15.72 -2.01
CA SER A 78 2.22 -14.39 -2.58
C SER A 78 3.52 -13.62 -2.82
N THR A 79 4.52 -13.79 -1.97
CA THR A 79 5.84 -13.20 -2.12
C THR A 79 6.52 -13.72 -3.39
N ASP A 80 6.59 -15.04 -3.57
CA ASP A 80 7.29 -15.65 -4.71
C ASP A 80 6.55 -15.47 -6.05
N TYR A 81 5.22 -15.54 -6.04
CA TYR A 81 4.40 -15.50 -7.25
C TYR A 81 4.07 -14.07 -7.68
N PHE A 82 3.66 -13.21 -6.75
CA PHE A 82 3.21 -11.85 -7.04
C PHE A 82 4.23 -10.78 -6.64
N GLY A 83 5.20 -11.09 -5.78
CA GLY A 83 6.11 -10.06 -5.27
C GLY A 83 5.39 -9.11 -4.31
N ILE A 84 4.44 -9.63 -3.56
CA ILE A 84 3.64 -8.83 -2.62
C ILE A 84 3.83 -9.37 -1.21
N ALA A 85 4.07 -8.47 -0.25
CA ALA A 85 4.11 -8.82 1.15
C ALA A 85 2.73 -9.33 1.61
N HIS A 86 2.70 -10.49 2.23
CA HIS A 86 1.48 -11.14 2.73
C HIS A 86 1.64 -11.70 4.15
N VAL A 87 2.81 -11.50 4.76
CA VAL A 87 3.13 -11.93 6.12
C VAL A 87 3.24 -10.68 7.00
N PRO A 88 2.41 -10.55 8.05
CA PRO A 88 2.55 -9.47 9.01
C PRO A 88 3.89 -9.53 9.75
N SER A 89 4.48 -8.35 9.98
CA SER A 89 5.66 -8.17 10.83
C SER A 89 5.32 -8.30 12.32
N GLU A 90 6.30 -8.69 13.14
CA GLU A 90 6.15 -8.60 14.60
C GLU A 90 5.98 -7.14 15.07
N PHE A 91 6.60 -6.17 14.38
CA PHE A 91 6.46 -4.73 14.68
C PHE A 91 5.07 -4.16 14.35
N GLU A 92 4.23 -4.91 13.64
CA GLU A 92 2.89 -4.49 13.26
C GLU A 92 1.82 -4.97 14.26
N ARG A 93 2.18 -5.80 15.25
CA ARG A 93 1.24 -6.45 16.18
C ARG A 93 0.71 -5.53 17.27
N ASP A 94 1.49 -4.55 17.68
CA ASP A 94 1.15 -3.69 18.80
C ASP A 94 0.01 -2.73 18.46
N VAL A 95 -0.79 -2.41 19.46
CA VAL A 95 -1.75 -1.31 19.38
C VAL A 95 -0.99 0.00 19.28
N LEU A 96 -1.24 0.75 18.22
CA LEU A 96 -0.63 2.06 18.06
C LEU A 96 -1.31 3.09 18.95
N PRO A 97 -0.55 4.03 19.55
CA PRO A 97 -1.11 5.24 20.11
C PRO A 97 -1.97 5.99 19.07
N ALA A 98 -2.98 6.73 19.54
CA ALA A 98 -3.93 7.45 18.67
C ALA A 98 -3.23 8.31 17.61
N LYS A 99 -2.23 9.09 18.02
CA LYS A 99 -1.43 9.93 17.11
C LYS A 99 -0.73 9.14 15.99
N ASP A 100 -0.30 7.92 16.28
CA ASP A 100 0.51 7.12 15.35
C ASP A 100 -0.39 6.36 14.37
N ILE A 101 -1.59 5.92 14.81
CA ILE A 101 -2.59 5.38 13.88
C ILE A 101 -3.19 6.48 13.00
N ASP A 102 -3.47 7.67 13.54
CA ASP A 102 -3.96 8.81 12.75
C ASP A 102 -2.95 9.21 11.68
N ARG A 103 -1.66 9.30 12.04
CA ARG A 103 -0.57 9.52 11.08
C ARG A 103 -0.57 8.49 9.94
N ARG A 104 -0.83 7.21 10.21
CA ARG A 104 -0.88 6.17 9.17
C ARG A 104 -2.16 6.26 8.33
N LEU A 105 -3.27 6.67 8.93
CA LEU A 105 -4.53 6.92 8.22
C LEU A 105 -4.41 8.11 7.27
N ASP A 106 -3.72 9.18 7.66
CA ASP A 106 -3.43 10.32 6.79
C ASP A 106 -2.62 9.88 5.55
N LEU A 107 -1.63 9.01 5.74
CA LEU A 107 -0.89 8.41 4.61
C LEU A 107 -1.77 7.51 3.73
N LEU A 108 -2.65 6.69 4.31
CA LEU A 108 -3.58 5.87 3.53
C LEU A 108 -4.51 6.75 2.68
N CYS A 109 -5.06 7.82 3.27
CA CYS A 109 -5.86 8.81 2.57
C CYS A 109 -5.05 9.48 1.44
N ALA A 110 -3.79 9.82 1.69
CA ALA A 110 -2.90 10.37 0.67
C ALA A 110 -2.59 9.36 -0.45
N CYS A 111 -2.45 8.06 -0.17
CA CYS A 111 -2.32 7.02 -1.18
C CYS A 111 -3.55 6.93 -2.08
N TRP A 112 -4.75 6.97 -1.49
CA TRP A 112 -6.00 7.01 -2.27
C TRP A 112 -6.08 8.26 -3.14
N ALA A 113 -5.73 9.44 -2.60
CA ALA A 113 -5.74 10.68 -3.36
C ALA A 113 -4.70 10.68 -4.49
N TYR A 114 -3.51 10.13 -4.26
CA TYR A 114 -2.48 9.94 -5.28
C TYR A 114 -2.98 9.03 -6.40
N PHE A 115 -3.59 7.89 -6.05
CA PHE A 115 -4.15 6.98 -7.03
C PHE A 115 -5.27 7.62 -7.85
N ASP A 116 -6.20 8.34 -7.21
CA ASP A 116 -7.30 9.01 -7.91
C ASP A 116 -6.76 10.07 -8.90
N ASP A 117 -5.70 10.80 -8.53
CA ASP A 117 -5.03 11.78 -9.39
C ASP A 117 -4.34 11.12 -10.60
N VAL A 118 -3.64 10.00 -10.38
CA VAL A 118 -3.06 9.19 -11.47
C VAL A 118 -4.17 8.69 -12.40
N ALA A 119 -5.20 8.07 -11.83
CA ALA A 119 -6.34 7.53 -12.55
C ALA A 119 -7.06 8.59 -13.39
N ALA A 120 -7.08 9.85 -12.95
CA ALA A 120 -7.69 10.94 -13.69
C ALA A 120 -6.86 11.42 -14.89
N ARG A 121 -5.52 11.28 -14.85
CA ARG A 121 -4.62 11.91 -15.82
C ARG A 121 -3.98 10.97 -16.84
N VAL A 122 -3.78 9.69 -16.50
CA VAL A 122 -3.13 8.73 -17.41
C VAL A 122 -4.04 8.36 -18.58
N SER A 123 -3.41 7.91 -19.66
CA SER A 123 -4.08 7.43 -20.88
C SER A 123 -5.06 6.28 -20.57
N GLU A 124 -6.20 6.25 -21.27
CA GLU A 124 -7.17 5.15 -21.13
C GLU A 124 -6.56 3.81 -21.56
N ALA A 125 -5.92 3.80 -22.73
CA ALA A 125 -5.07 2.71 -23.17
C ALA A 125 -3.68 2.85 -22.57
N LEU A 126 -3.15 1.76 -22.02
CA LEU A 126 -1.83 1.70 -21.41
C LEU A 126 -0.92 0.81 -22.25
N ARG A 127 0.40 1.08 -22.22
CA ARG A 127 1.42 0.26 -22.87
C ARG A 127 1.26 -1.20 -22.44
N LEU A 128 1.18 -2.10 -23.41
CA LEU A 128 1.07 -3.53 -23.15
C LEU A 128 2.41 -4.11 -22.71
N GLY A 129 2.37 -5.21 -21.93
CA GLY A 129 3.56 -5.94 -21.55
C GLY A 129 4.20 -6.69 -22.73
N PRO A 130 5.38 -7.30 -22.53
CA PRO A 130 6.17 -7.94 -23.60
C PRO A 130 5.45 -9.05 -24.39
N ARG A 131 4.35 -9.59 -23.85
CA ARG A 131 3.54 -10.64 -24.46
C ARG A 131 2.16 -10.14 -24.90
N GLY A 132 1.97 -8.83 -25.05
CA GLY A 132 0.71 -8.21 -25.47
C GLY A 132 -0.40 -8.22 -24.41
N GLY A 133 -0.14 -8.72 -23.20
CA GLY A 133 -1.08 -8.68 -22.09
C GLY A 133 -0.98 -7.41 -21.26
N GLY A 134 -2.07 -7.04 -20.60
CA GLY A 134 -2.14 -5.91 -19.68
C GLY A 134 -3.56 -5.35 -19.61
N TRP A 135 -3.92 -4.82 -18.46
CA TRP A 135 -5.21 -4.14 -18.28
C TRP A 135 -5.16 -2.71 -18.81
N THR A 136 -6.31 -2.20 -19.22
CA THR A 136 -6.54 -0.76 -19.44
C THR A 136 -6.56 -0.03 -18.10
N ARG A 137 -6.50 1.31 -18.16
CA ARG A 137 -6.66 2.15 -16.97
C ARG A 137 -7.95 1.83 -16.21
N ASP A 138 -9.07 1.74 -16.92
CA ASP A 138 -10.39 1.56 -16.31
C ASP A 138 -10.58 0.15 -15.71
N GLU A 139 -9.93 -0.86 -16.29
CA GLU A 139 -9.86 -2.21 -15.70
C GLU A 139 -9.04 -2.21 -14.39
N ILE A 140 -7.91 -1.50 -14.34
CA ILE A 140 -7.12 -1.31 -13.10
C ILE A 140 -7.93 -0.57 -12.04
N ILE A 141 -8.60 0.54 -12.40
CA ILE A 141 -9.46 1.31 -11.48
C ILE A 141 -10.56 0.41 -10.90
N ARG A 142 -11.27 -0.33 -11.76
CA ARG A 142 -12.29 -1.27 -11.31
C ARG A 142 -11.71 -2.34 -10.39
N HIS A 143 -10.53 -2.88 -10.72
CA HIS A 143 -9.85 -3.87 -9.90
C HIS A 143 -9.57 -3.33 -8.50
N VAL A 144 -8.97 -2.15 -8.39
CA VAL A 144 -8.64 -1.51 -7.11
C VAL A 144 -9.90 -1.30 -6.26
N HIS A 145 -10.93 -0.68 -6.82
CA HIS A 145 -12.15 -0.35 -6.09
C HIS A 145 -12.96 -1.58 -5.65
N VAL A 146 -13.00 -2.64 -6.46
CA VAL A 146 -13.78 -3.85 -6.13
C VAL A 146 -13.03 -4.76 -5.16
N ASN A 147 -11.69 -4.82 -5.22
CA ASN A 147 -10.93 -5.68 -4.32
C ASN A 147 -10.82 -5.14 -2.89
N GLU A 148 -10.85 -3.82 -2.68
CA GLU A 148 -10.70 -3.25 -1.33
C GLU A 148 -11.77 -3.77 -0.34
N PRO A 149 -13.08 -3.77 -0.66
CA PRO A 149 -14.08 -4.38 0.21
C PRO A 149 -13.94 -5.90 0.35
N GLU A 150 -13.46 -6.58 -0.68
CA GLU A 150 -13.41 -8.04 -0.73
C GLU A 150 -12.22 -8.64 0.00
N GLN A 151 -11.11 -7.93 0.00
CA GLN A 151 -9.83 -8.41 0.51
C GLN A 151 -9.46 -7.73 1.82
N PHE A 152 -9.86 -6.47 2.04
CA PHE A 152 -9.36 -5.66 3.14
C PHE A 152 -10.46 -5.22 4.09
N SER A 153 -11.35 -4.32 3.67
CA SER A 153 -12.27 -3.63 4.61
C SER A 153 -13.22 -4.59 5.34
N ARG A 154 -13.68 -5.67 4.66
CA ARG A 154 -14.55 -6.69 5.29
C ARG A 154 -13.90 -7.39 6.48
N LYS A 155 -12.56 -7.40 6.57
CA LYS A 155 -11.81 -8.02 7.68
C LYS A 155 -12.04 -7.26 8.99
N ILE A 156 -12.48 -6.01 8.90
CA ILE A 156 -12.91 -5.19 10.03
C ILE A 156 -14.38 -4.78 9.89
N GLU A 157 -15.17 -5.67 9.27
CA GLU A 157 -16.64 -5.58 9.19
C GLU A 157 -17.20 -4.40 8.38
N VAL A 158 -16.34 -3.61 7.75
CA VAL A 158 -16.76 -2.59 6.78
C VAL A 158 -17.09 -3.27 5.46
N ARG A 159 -18.40 -3.37 5.17
CA ARG A 159 -18.92 -3.99 3.94
C ARG A 159 -19.57 -2.92 3.08
N THR A 160 -19.10 -2.83 1.84
CA THR A 160 -19.64 -1.94 0.81
C THR A 160 -19.92 -2.75 -0.45
N PRO A 161 -21.13 -2.69 -1.01
CA PRO A 161 -21.46 -3.32 -2.29
C PRO A 161 -20.57 -2.85 -3.44
N ARG A 162 -20.33 -3.73 -4.42
CA ARG A 162 -19.43 -3.44 -5.55
C ARG A 162 -19.89 -2.24 -6.38
N ASP A 163 -21.19 -2.18 -6.67
CA ASP A 163 -21.82 -1.09 -7.42
C ASP A 163 -21.66 0.26 -6.70
N VAL A 164 -21.78 0.27 -5.36
CA VAL A 164 -21.52 1.47 -4.55
C VAL A 164 -20.07 1.93 -4.68
N MET A 165 -19.09 1.00 -4.66
CA MET A 165 -17.66 1.34 -4.88
C MET A 165 -17.35 1.90 -6.27
N LEU A 166 -18.23 1.73 -7.25
CA LEU A 166 -18.02 2.29 -8.59
C LEU A 166 -18.50 3.74 -8.70
N THR A 167 -19.19 4.27 -7.68
CA THR A 167 -19.62 5.68 -7.62
C THR A 167 -18.64 6.54 -6.79
N PRO A 168 -18.38 7.80 -7.17
CA PRO A 168 -17.53 8.69 -6.36
C PRO A 168 -18.04 8.88 -4.92
N GLU A 169 -19.34 9.10 -4.74
CA GLU A 169 -19.97 9.28 -3.42
C GLU A 169 -19.89 8.01 -2.56
N GLY A 170 -20.16 6.85 -3.17
CA GLY A 170 -20.04 5.56 -2.50
C GLY A 170 -18.61 5.25 -2.07
N ARG A 171 -17.61 5.61 -2.88
CA ARG A 171 -16.19 5.49 -2.50
C ARG A 171 -15.81 6.43 -1.37
N ALA A 172 -16.22 7.69 -1.41
CA ALA A 172 -15.94 8.64 -0.33
C ALA A 172 -16.53 8.14 1.00
N THR A 173 -17.78 7.69 0.98
CA THR A 173 -18.45 7.10 2.15
C THR A 173 -17.76 5.83 2.63
N HIS A 174 -17.31 4.96 1.72
CA HIS A 174 -16.55 3.76 2.06
C HIS A 174 -15.25 4.10 2.77
N ARG A 175 -14.43 4.99 2.20
CA ARG A 175 -13.13 5.39 2.74
C ARG A 175 -13.28 6.00 4.13
N GLN A 176 -14.28 6.85 4.36
CA GLN A 176 -14.56 7.39 5.69
C GLN A 176 -14.88 6.27 6.69
N ARG A 177 -15.87 5.41 6.38
CA ARG A 177 -16.22 4.27 7.25
C ARG A 177 -15.04 3.33 7.50
N TYR A 178 -14.18 3.16 6.50
CA TYR A 178 -13.04 2.26 6.60
C TYR A 178 -11.97 2.82 7.54
N THR A 179 -11.61 4.10 7.40
CA THR A 179 -10.65 4.76 8.31
C THR A 179 -11.17 4.83 9.75
N ASP A 180 -12.45 5.11 9.95
CA ASP A 180 -13.07 5.10 11.28
C ASP A 180 -13.04 3.71 11.93
N ALA A 181 -13.32 2.66 11.15
CA ALA A 181 -13.24 1.29 11.64
C ALA A 181 -11.80 0.87 11.95
N ILE A 182 -10.80 1.27 11.14
CA ILE A 182 -9.39 1.02 11.43
C ILE A 182 -9.01 1.66 12.77
N ARG A 183 -9.41 2.91 13.00
CA ARG A 183 -9.16 3.63 14.26
C ARG A 183 -9.78 2.91 15.45
N ALA A 184 -11.06 2.52 15.35
CA ALA A 184 -11.76 1.80 16.40
C ALA A 184 -11.14 0.43 16.70
N TYR A 185 -10.86 -0.37 15.66
CA TYR A 185 -10.24 -1.68 15.84
C TYR A 185 -8.86 -1.59 16.49
N ASN A 186 -8.04 -0.61 16.10
CA ASN A 186 -6.74 -0.38 16.74
C ASN A 186 -6.92 -0.02 18.23
N ALA A 187 -7.80 0.93 18.55
CA ALA A 187 -8.04 1.36 19.93
C ALA A 187 -8.55 0.22 20.84
N GLU A 188 -9.32 -0.71 20.28
CA GLU A 188 -9.84 -1.89 21.00
C GLU A 188 -8.86 -3.07 21.04
N GLY A 189 -7.68 -2.97 20.41
CA GLY A 189 -6.74 -4.08 20.31
C GLY A 189 -7.24 -5.26 19.48
N LYS A 190 -8.21 -5.03 18.60
CA LYS A 190 -8.76 -6.05 17.71
C LYS A 190 -7.82 -6.32 16.54
N ILE A 191 -7.91 -7.53 15.99
CA ILE A 191 -7.21 -7.91 14.75
C ILE A 191 -8.20 -8.00 13.59
N ALA A 192 -7.72 -7.74 12.38
CA ALA A 192 -8.48 -7.84 11.16
C ALA A 192 -8.63 -9.30 10.70
N GLY A 193 -9.87 -9.77 10.60
CA GLY A 193 -10.21 -11.14 10.26
C GLY A 193 -9.73 -12.09 11.35
N ARG A 194 -8.76 -12.95 11.03
CA ARG A 194 -8.22 -13.96 11.97
C ARG A 194 -6.74 -13.81 12.27
N THR A 195 -6.00 -13.11 11.43
CA THR A 195 -4.53 -13.20 11.42
C THR A 195 -3.82 -11.88 11.18
N TRP A 196 -4.53 -10.80 10.83
CA TRP A 196 -3.88 -9.56 10.40
C TRP A 196 -3.94 -8.51 11.50
N PRO A 197 -2.79 -8.05 12.02
CA PRO A 197 -2.76 -6.83 12.81
C PRO A 197 -3.29 -5.63 12.00
N ILE A 198 -3.81 -4.61 12.69
CA ILE A 198 -4.41 -3.44 12.04
C ILE A 198 -3.37 -2.65 11.23
N GLN A 199 -2.14 -2.54 11.74
CA GLN A 199 -1.06 -1.89 11.01
C GLN A 199 -0.77 -2.59 9.67
N PHE A 200 -0.77 -3.93 9.66
CA PHE A 200 -0.57 -4.72 8.45
C PHE A 200 -1.73 -4.56 7.46
N LEU A 201 -2.98 -4.55 7.94
CA LEU A 201 -4.15 -4.28 7.09
C LEU A 201 -3.99 -2.93 6.36
N LEU A 202 -3.59 -1.89 7.10
CA LEU A 202 -3.38 -0.55 6.57
C LEU A 202 -2.26 -0.55 5.53
N ARG A 203 -1.09 -1.10 5.85
CA ARG A 203 0.04 -1.19 4.90
C ARG A 203 -0.34 -1.96 3.64
N ARG A 204 -1.04 -3.08 3.78
CA ARG A 204 -1.45 -3.90 2.63
C ARG A 204 -2.47 -3.21 1.72
N THR A 205 -3.38 -2.43 2.31
CA THR A 205 -4.36 -1.61 1.60
C THR A 205 -3.66 -0.51 0.82
N ALA A 206 -2.80 0.27 1.49
CA ALA A 206 -2.00 1.32 0.85
C ALA A 206 -1.12 0.76 -0.28
N HIS A 207 -0.46 -0.39 -0.06
CA HIS A 207 0.36 -1.05 -1.07
C HIS A 207 -0.45 -1.41 -2.32
N HIS A 208 -1.64 -1.99 -2.17
CA HIS A 208 -2.47 -2.38 -3.32
C HIS A 208 -2.79 -1.18 -4.21
N VAL A 209 -3.16 -0.06 -3.59
CA VAL A 209 -3.49 1.18 -4.28
C VAL A 209 -2.24 1.77 -4.96
N MET A 210 -1.12 1.86 -4.23
CA MET A 210 0.11 2.47 -4.75
C MET A 210 0.79 1.63 -5.84
N ASP A 211 0.78 0.30 -5.72
CA ASP A 211 1.32 -0.60 -6.74
C ASP A 211 0.63 -0.38 -8.09
N HIS A 212 -0.70 -0.26 -8.09
CA HIS A 212 -1.47 0.04 -9.30
C HIS A 212 -1.39 1.49 -9.76
N ALA A 213 -1.24 2.47 -8.85
CA ALA A 213 -0.94 3.85 -9.23
C ALA A 213 0.36 3.91 -10.04
N TRP A 214 1.41 3.28 -9.53
CA TRP A 214 2.72 3.24 -10.17
C TRP A 214 2.73 2.37 -11.44
N GLU A 215 1.96 1.27 -11.48
CA GLU A 215 1.73 0.49 -12.70
C GLU A 215 1.15 1.37 -13.82
N MET A 216 0.14 2.18 -13.50
CA MET A 216 -0.50 3.07 -14.48
C MET A 216 0.49 4.12 -14.99
N GLU A 217 1.29 4.73 -14.10
CA GLU A 217 2.32 5.70 -14.50
C GLU A 217 3.39 5.07 -15.40
N ASP A 218 3.91 3.89 -15.04
CA ASP A 218 4.96 3.21 -15.81
C ASP A 218 4.50 2.80 -17.21
N ARG A 219 3.19 2.60 -17.38
CA ARG A 219 2.56 2.15 -18.62
C ARG A 219 1.84 3.27 -19.36
N ASP A 220 1.86 4.51 -18.85
CA ASP A 220 1.20 5.63 -19.51
C ASP A 220 1.85 5.90 -20.88
N LEU A 221 1.03 6.29 -21.85
CA LEU A 221 1.47 6.63 -23.21
C LEU A 221 1.87 8.11 -23.32
N ALA A 222 1.46 8.93 -22.36
CA ALA A 222 1.79 10.36 -22.28
C ALA A 222 3.05 10.67 -21.45
N ALA A 223 3.67 9.65 -20.85
CA ALA A 223 4.87 9.76 -20.02
C ALA A 223 6.17 9.87 -20.82
#